data_AF-A0A4U7EDA8-F1
#
_entry.id   AF-A0A4U7EDA8-F1
#
_cell.length_a   1.000
_cell.length_b   1.000
_cell.length_c   1.000
_cell.angle_alpha   90.00
_cell.angle_beta   90.00
_cell.angle_gamma   90.00
#
_symmetry.space_group_name_H-M   'P 1'
#
loop_
_entity.id
_entity.type
_entity.pdbx_description
1 polymer ?
#
loop_
_entity_poly.entity_id
_entity_poly.type
_entity_poly.pdbx_seq_one_letter_code
_entity_poly.pdbx_strand_id
1 'polypeptide(L)'
;TCRCIWAVANEACKSEDTLLANLADGAADAGAAAAATTASGAPGLTVATDFAATGVTAPERDGTAAVDGESFASAQAAIDAAEPGDTVVLDGRFDERVNASVDDLRIVAGEDGAVIDGGGEGRVLTVAGDNVTVSGVWIRGSGSDLGTEDAGVFVAGDRARIESVRITDTAYGIWIDSADRAVIENVRIDGRRDVYPVTDRGNGIHLFETNGTVIRDSEIAHTRDGIYFSWATNVLAEGNTIRHTRYGVHYMYSDDNRLVDNVAADNGVGYALMVSEGLTVRNNTALRSNGTSGHGILAKDIEDSTIAGNHLVANRNGLYLYNAQGNRLVGNLIYRNEIGIHSAAESNNAVVAGNSFVRNDRAAKTARNSLVEWNGTDRGNYWSGARVVDRDGDGVSEIRHRPIGVVENLVADHPQAAAFANSPAFEAVRMAESSFPVIETPGVVDRHPLVEPNHDWRAYEPTGSGTSGSDTGGEATRAANRTADTEDTP
;
A
#
# COMPACT_ATOMS: atom_id res chain seq x y z
N THR A 1 -28.00 -18.76 7.90
CA THR A 1 -27.97 -17.39 8.48
C THR A 1 -26.80 -16.58 7.94
N CYS A 2 -25.60 -17.17 7.75
CA CYS A 2 -24.43 -16.51 7.14
C CYS A 2 -24.64 -15.96 5.71
N ARG A 3 -25.38 -16.66 4.83
CA ARG A 3 -25.71 -16.14 3.48
C ARG A 3 -26.53 -14.83 3.47
N CYS A 4 -27.37 -14.61 4.48
CA CYS A 4 -28.12 -13.35 4.58
C CYS A 4 -27.24 -12.21 5.11
N ILE A 5 -26.25 -12.52 5.96
CA ILE A 5 -25.26 -11.55 6.44
C ILE A 5 -24.33 -11.15 5.29
N TRP A 6 -23.94 -12.09 4.42
CA TRP A 6 -23.14 -11.83 3.22
C TRP A 6 -23.87 -10.93 2.21
N ALA A 7 -25.17 -11.16 1.95
CA ALA A 7 -25.95 -10.27 1.08
C ALA A 7 -26.06 -8.85 1.66
N VAL A 8 -26.24 -8.73 2.98
CA VAL A 8 -26.31 -7.44 3.68
C VAL A 8 -24.93 -6.76 3.75
N ALA A 9 -23.84 -7.51 3.92
CA ALA A 9 -22.48 -6.97 3.88
C ALA A 9 -22.08 -6.52 2.48
N ASN A 10 -22.48 -7.24 1.43
CA ASN A 10 -22.21 -6.89 0.03
C ASN A 10 -23.11 -5.71 -0.43
N GLU A 11 -24.35 -5.61 0.06
CA GLU A 11 -25.18 -4.41 -0.10
C GLU A 11 -24.65 -3.23 0.72
N ALA A 12 -24.16 -3.45 1.94
CA ALA A 12 -23.51 -2.43 2.75
C ALA A 12 -22.24 -1.93 2.06
N CYS A 13 -21.40 -2.83 1.54
CA CYS A 13 -20.17 -2.53 0.81
C CYS A 13 -20.46 -1.80 -0.52
N LYS A 14 -21.52 -2.18 -1.26
CA LYS A 14 -22.01 -1.39 -2.42
C LYS A 14 -22.56 -0.02 -2.01
N SER A 15 -23.25 0.06 -0.88
CA SER A 15 -23.79 1.33 -0.36
C SER A 15 -22.69 2.26 0.14
N GLU A 16 -21.61 1.71 0.72
CA GLU A 16 -20.42 2.42 1.17
C GLU A 16 -19.49 2.79 0.02
N ASP A 17 -19.32 1.95 -1.01
CA ASP A 17 -18.64 2.34 -2.26
C ASP A 17 -19.38 3.51 -2.93
N THR A 18 -20.71 3.53 -2.86
CA THR A 18 -21.54 4.66 -3.32
C THR A 18 -21.40 5.89 -2.40
N LEU A 19 -21.25 5.69 -1.10
CA LEU A 19 -21.02 6.75 -0.11
C LEU A 19 -19.60 7.34 -0.20
N LEU A 20 -18.58 6.52 -0.50
CA LEU A 20 -17.20 6.93 -0.77
C LEU A 20 -17.09 7.66 -2.10
N ALA A 21 -17.83 7.23 -3.13
CA ALA A 21 -17.98 7.98 -4.38
C ALA A 21 -18.69 9.33 -4.14
N ASN A 22 -19.73 9.35 -3.32
CA ASN A 22 -20.45 10.59 -2.98
C ASN A 22 -19.67 11.53 -2.03
N LEU A 23 -18.79 11.00 -1.18
CA LEU A 23 -17.86 11.80 -0.37
C LEU A 23 -16.70 12.35 -1.21
N ALA A 24 -16.33 11.67 -2.31
CA ALA A 24 -15.45 12.24 -3.32
C ALA A 24 -16.13 13.37 -4.11
N ASP A 25 -17.44 13.28 -4.37
CA ASP A 25 -18.23 14.33 -5.04
C ASP A 25 -18.63 15.49 -4.11
N GLY A 26 -18.70 15.29 -2.79
CA GLY A 26 -18.97 16.34 -1.80
C GLY A 26 -17.87 17.42 -1.68
N ALA A 27 -16.76 17.27 -2.41
CA ALA A 27 -15.66 18.22 -2.52
C ALA A 27 -15.61 18.97 -3.87
N ALA A 28 -16.63 18.83 -4.73
CA ALA A 28 -16.76 19.62 -5.93
C ALA A 28 -17.54 20.91 -5.64
N ASP A 29 -16.84 21.94 -5.15
CA ASP A 29 -17.38 23.31 -5.21
C ASP A 29 -16.83 24.06 -6.44
N ALA A 30 -17.72 24.83 -7.04
CA ALA A 30 -17.68 25.25 -8.43
C ALA A 30 -16.59 26.28 -8.76
N GLY A 31 -15.92 26.08 -9.89
CA GLY A 31 -15.17 27.14 -10.59
C GLY A 31 -13.73 26.83 -10.99
N ALA A 32 -13.47 25.71 -11.67
CA ALA A 32 -12.19 25.51 -12.35
C ALA A 32 -12.34 25.76 -13.85
N ALA A 33 -11.94 26.95 -14.29
CA ALA A 33 -11.61 27.20 -15.68
C ALA A 33 -10.48 26.25 -16.09
N ALA A 34 -10.63 25.59 -17.25
CA ALA A 34 -9.68 24.66 -17.81
C ALA A 34 -8.28 25.27 -17.90
N ALA A 35 -7.39 24.85 -17.00
CA ALA A 35 -5.96 25.09 -17.07
C ALA A 35 -5.26 23.74 -17.30
N ALA A 36 -4.34 23.75 -18.26
CA ALA A 36 -3.71 22.59 -18.86
C ALA A 36 -3.15 21.58 -17.86
N THR A 37 -3.40 20.31 -18.15
CA THR A 37 -2.71 19.14 -17.62
C THR A 37 -1.20 19.36 -17.64
N THR A 38 -0.61 19.64 -16.48
CA THR A 38 0.83 19.56 -16.27
C THR A 38 1.08 18.42 -15.29
N ALA A 39 1.93 17.50 -15.73
CA ALA A 39 2.15 16.20 -15.13
C ALA A 39 2.54 16.29 -13.64
N SER A 40 1.83 15.56 -12.77
CA SER A 40 2.26 15.22 -11.40
C SER A 40 3.44 14.23 -11.39
N GLY A 41 4.23 14.21 -12.47
CA GLY A 41 5.42 13.39 -12.59
C GLY A 41 6.41 13.77 -11.50
N ALA A 42 6.64 12.87 -10.57
CA ALA A 42 7.96 12.67 -10.01
C ALA A 42 8.72 11.76 -11.01
N PRO A 43 9.38 12.30 -12.06
CA PRO A 43 10.11 11.50 -13.06
C PRO A 43 11.35 10.79 -12.49
N GLY A 44 11.56 10.83 -11.17
CA GLY A 44 12.73 10.28 -10.50
C GLY A 44 12.57 8.90 -9.88
N LEU A 45 11.35 8.33 -9.86
CA LEU A 45 11.14 7.02 -9.25
C LEU A 45 10.87 5.92 -10.29
N THR A 46 11.95 5.36 -10.81
CA THR A 46 11.97 3.94 -11.17
C THR A 46 12.10 3.14 -9.88
N VAL A 47 10.99 2.95 -9.16
CA VAL A 47 10.85 1.68 -8.44
C VAL A 47 10.88 0.63 -9.55
N ALA A 48 11.61 -0.49 -9.38
CA ALA A 48 11.54 -1.58 -10.34
C ALA A 48 10.10 -2.11 -10.36
N THR A 49 9.26 -1.53 -11.21
CA THR A 49 7.82 -1.78 -11.33
C THR A 49 7.52 -2.75 -12.47
N ASP A 50 8.54 -3.22 -13.18
CA ASP A 50 8.40 -4.23 -14.23
C ASP A 50 8.46 -5.62 -13.59
N PHE A 51 7.36 -6.01 -12.96
CA PHE A 51 7.08 -7.44 -12.78
C PHE A 51 6.15 -7.89 -13.89
N ALA A 52 6.73 -8.16 -15.04
CA ALA A 52 6.02 -8.90 -16.05
C ALA A 52 5.81 -10.33 -15.51
N ALA A 53 4.64 -10.61 -14.92
CA ALA A 53 4.10 -11.98 -14.91
C ALA A 53 4.10 -12.55 -16.34
N THR A 54 4.01 -11.66 -17.33
CA THR A 54 4.12 -11.84 -18.77
C THR A 54 5.59 -11.97 -19.22
N GLY A 55 6.19 -13.11 -18.95
CA GLY A 55 7.54 -13.44 -19.47
C GLY A 55 7.88 -14.93 -19.41
N VAL A 56 6.96 -15.74 -18.89
CA VAL A 56 7.10 -17.19 -18.78
C VAL A 56 5.96 -17.81 -19.59
N THR A 57 6.32 -18.65 -20.56
CA THR A 57 5.35 -19.41 -21.36
C THR A 57 4.87 -20.60 -20.56
N ALA A 58 3.57 -20.89 -20.61
CA ALA A 58 3.03 -22.05 -19.92
C ALA A 58 3.58 -23.31 -20.60
N PRO A 59 3.84 -24.40 -19.86
CA PRO A 59 4.08 -25.70 -20.48
C PRO A 59 2.92 -26.03 -21.43
N GLU A 60 3.24 -26.42 -22.67
CA GLU A 60 2.24 -26.89 -23.64
C GLU A 60 2.10 -28.43 -23.65
N ARG A 61 3.08 -29.14 -23.07
CA ARG A 61 3.07 -30.59 -22.97
C ARG A 61 2.00 -31.05 -21.97
N ASP A 62 1.35 -32.16 -22.28
CA ASP A 62 0.37 -32.80 -21.39
C ASP A 62 0.99 -33.07 -20.01
N GLY A 63 0.19 -32.82 -18.97
CA GLY A 63 0.58 -32.96 -17.58
C GLY A 63 0.78 -34.41 -17.16
N THR A 64 1.83 -34.66 -16.39
CA THR A 64 2.04 -35.90 -15.64
C THR A 64 2.19 -35.56 -14.16
N ALA A 65 1.32 -36.12 -13.34
CA ALA A 65 1.39 -36.01 -11.88
C ALA A 65 2.00 -37.30 -11.31
N ALA A 66 2.80 -37.20 -10.25
CA ALA A 66 3.40 -38.35 -9.60
C ALA A 66 3.30 -38.26 -8.09
N VAL A 67 2.98 -39.39 -7.45
CA VAL A 67 2.99 -39.57 -5.99
C VAL A 67 3.37 -41.03 -5.73
N ASP A 68 4.23 -41.28 -4.75
CA ASP A 68 4.65 -42.62 -4.32
C ASP A 68 5.16 -43.57 -5.43
N GLY A 69 5.75 -43.01 -6.48
CA GLY A 69 6.26 -43.77 -7.63
C GLY A 69 5.20 -44.19 -8.64
N GLU A 70 3.93 -43.85 -8.38
CA GLU A 70 2.85 -43.95 -9.35
C GLU A 70 2.72 -42.66 -10.16
N SER A 71 2.20 -42.78 -11.39
CA SER A 71 2.11 -41.68 -12.35
C SER A 71 0.70 -41.60 -12.93
N PHE A 72 0.19 -40.38 -13.00
CA PHE A 72 -1.20 -40.08 -13.34
C PHE A 72 -1.24 -38.99 -14.41
N ALA A 73 -2.21 -39.08 -15.33
CA ALA A 73 -2.47 -38.03 -16.32
C ALA A 73 -3.31 -36.85 -15.77
N SER A 74 -3.76 -36.93 -14.51
CA SER A 74 -4.57 -35.92 -13.82
C SER A 74 -3.93 -35.61 -12.47
N ALA A 75 -3.84 -34.33 -12.15
CA ALA A 75 -3.43 -33.84 -10.84
C ALA A 75 -4.44 -34.25 -9.77
N GLN A 76 -5.76 -34.20 -10.05
CA GLN A 76 -6.77 -34.67 -9.10
C GLN A 76 -6.59 -36.15 -8.79
N ALA A 77 -6.38 -36.99 -9.81
CA ALA A 77 -6.20 -38.43 -9.58
C ALA A 77 -4.97 -38.76 -8.73
N ALA A 78 -3.86 -38.02 -8.90
CA ALA A 78 -2.69 -38.17 -8.03
C ALA A 78 -2.98 -37.72 -6.60
N ILE A 79 -3.72 -36.64 -6.42
CA ILE A 79 -4.12 -36.13 -5.09
C ILE A 79 -5.07 -37.11 -4.39
N ASP A 80 -6.02 -37.69 -5.12
CA ASP A 80 -6.96 -38.68 -4.57
C ASP A 80 -6.25 -39.99 -4.14
N ALA A 81 -5.09 -40.28 -4.75
CA ALA A 81 -4.26 -41.43 -4.40
C ALA A 81 -3.27 -41.16 -3.27
N ALA A 82 -3.05 -39.89 -2.91
CA ALA A 82 -2.09 -39.49 -1.90
C ALA A 82 -2.59 -39.74 -0.47
N GLU A 83 -1.67 -40.10 0.42
CA GLU A 83 -1.87 -40.16 1.87
C GLU A 83 -1.35 -38.88 2.56
N PRO A 84 -1.80 -38.59 3.80
CA PRO A 84 -1.29 -37.44 4.54
C PRO A 84 0.23 -37.44 4.70
N GLY A 85 0.87 -36.32 4.35
CA GLY A 85 2.32 -36.15 4.36
C GLY A 85 3.00 -36.37 3.01
N ASP A 86 2.29 -36.92 2.02
CA ASP A 86 2.82 -37.19 0.69
C ASP A 86 3.14 -35.91 -0.09
N THR A 87 3.94 -36.08 -1.14
CA THR A 87 4.26 -35.04 -2.10
C THR A 87 3.80 -35.45 -3.50
N VAL A 88 2.84 -34.72 -4.03
CA VAL A 88 2.39 -34.80 -5.43
C VAL A 88 3.25 -33.85 -6.25
N VAL A 89 4.03 -34.41 -7.17
CA VAL A 89 4.85 -33.66 -8.14
C VAL A 89 4.06 -33.51 -9.43
N LEU A 90 3.80 -32.28 -9.85
CA LEU A 90 3.10 -31.94 -11.09
C LEU A 90 4.11 -31.52 -12.16
N ASP A 91 3.94 -32.00 -13.38
CA ASP A 91 4.88 -31.70 -14.46
C ASP A 91 4.12 -31.55 -15.79
N GLY A 92 4.00 -30.35 -16.33
CA GLY A 92 3.30 -30.05 -17.59
C GLY A 92 1.96 -29.34 -17.39
N ARG A 93 1.04 -29.47 -18.37
CA ARG A 93 -0.26 -28.79 -18.38
C ARG A 93 -1.39 -29.71 -17.96
N PHE A 94 -2.17 -29.26 -16.97
CA PHE A 94 -3.38 -29.91 -16.49
C PHE A 94 -4.58 -29.02 -16.77
N ASP A 95 -5.44 -29.44 -17.70
CA ASP A 95 -6.70 -28.76 -18.04
C ASP A 95 -7.84 -29.32 -17.17
N GLU A 96 -7.82 -28.97 -15.89
CA GLU A 96 -8.76 -29.46 -14.88
C GLU A 96 -8.93 -28.49 -13.71
N ARG A 97 -9.84 -28.84 -12.80
CA ARG A 97 -10.00 -28.17 -11.49
C ARG A 97 -9.68 -29.17 -10.40
N VAL A 98 -8.95 -28.71 -9.40
CA VAL A 98 -8.33 -29.56 -8.38
C VAL A 98 -8.86 -29.22 -6.99
N ASN A 99 -9.13 -30.25 -6.20
CA ASN A 99 -9.48 -30.17 -4.79
C ASN A 99 -8.48 -30.98 -3.96
N ALA A 100 -7.58 -30.27 -3.28
CA ALA A 100 -6.61 -30.80 -2.34
C ALA A 100 -7.24 -30.93 -0.96
N SER A 101 -7.93 -32.05 -0.72
CA SER A 101 -8.63 -32.35 0.54
C SER A 101 -7.85 -33.24 1.52
N VAL A 102 -6.66 -33.70 1.14
CA VAL A 102 -5.80 -34.53 1.99
C VAL A 102 -4.97 -33.60 2.89
N ASP A 103 -5.01 -33.83 4.20
CA ASP A 103 -4.23 -33.06 5.17
C ASP A 103 -2.71 -33.31 4.99
N ASP A 104 -1.87 -32.35 5.39
CA ASP A 104 -0.41 -32.44 5.34
C ASP A 104 0.18 -32.70 3.93
N LEU A 105 -0.63 -32.53 2.88
CA LEU A 105 -0.24 -32.77 1.49
C LEU A 105 0.69 -31.68 0.96
N ARG A 106 1.68 -32.05 0.15
CA ARG A 106 2.49 -31.10 -0.64
C ARG A 106 2.22 -31.28 -2.13
N ILE A 107 1.88 -30.20 -2.80
CA ILE A 107 1.71 -30.14 -4.26
C ILE A 107 2.81 -29.24 -4.81
N VAL A 108 3.69 -29.79 -5.62
CA VAL A 108 4.89 -29.07 -6.11
C VAL A 108 5.02 -29.19 -7.62
N ALA A 109 5.54 -28.14 -8.27
CA ALA A 109 5.93 -28.23 -9.68
C ALA A 109 7.27 -28.99 -9.85
N GLY A 110 7.35 -29.81 -10.89
CA GLY A 110 8.58 -30.45 -11.37
C GLY A 110 9.52 -29.45 -12.07
N GLU A 111 10.70 -29.94 -12.48
CA GLU A 111 11.77 -29.11 -13.06
C GLU A 111 11.35 -28.38 -14.34
N ASP A 112 10.51 -29.03 -15.15
CA ASP A 112 10.01 -28.49 -16.42
C ASP A 112 8.76 -27.60 -16.23
N GLY A 113 8.37 -27.34 -14.97
CA GLY A 113 7.24 -26.50 -14.58
C GLY A 113 5.88 -27.19 -14.71
N ALA A 114 4.89 -26.64 -14.00
CA ALA A 114 3.51 -27.12 -14.04
C ALA A 114 2.50 -25.97 -14.13
N VAL A 115 1.42 -26.20 -14.88
CA VAL A 115 0.26 -25.30 -14.94
C VAL A 115 -1.03 -26.08 -14.72
N ILE A 116 -1.90 -25.56 -13.84
CA ILE A 116 -3.29 -25.99 -13.71
C ILE A 116 -4.15 -24.89 -14.33
N ASP A 117 -4.89 -25.24 -15.39
CA ASP A 117 -5.78 -24.35 -16.13
C ASP A 117 -7.23 -24.76 -15.92
N GLY A 118 -8.00 -23.91 -15.25
CA GLY A 118 -9.40 -24.19 -14.90
C GLY A 118 -10.38 -24.05 -16.07
N GLY A 119 -9.93 -23.70 -17.27
CA GLY A 119 -10.76 -23.63 -18.48
C GLY A 119 -11.76 -22.48 -18.50
N GLY A 120 -11.60 -21.48 -17.62
CA GLY A 120 -12.49 -20.32 -17.53
C GLY A 120 -13.74 -20.55 -16.69
N GLU A 121 -13.74 -21.55 -15.80
CA GLU A 121 -14.90 -21.89 -14.97
C GLU A 121 -14.54 -22.15 -13.51
N GLY A 122 -15.32 -21.62 -12.57
CA GLY A 122 -15.23 -21.97 -11.15
C GLY A 122 -13.88 -21.66 -10.49
N ARG A 123 -13.55 -22.41 -9.45
CA ARG A 123 -12.28 -22.36 -8.71
C ARG A 123 -11.29 -23.33 -9.33
N VAL A 124 -10.05 -22.89 -9.56
CA VAL A 124 -9.02 -23.71 -10.22
C VAL A 124 -8.42 -24.73 -9.24
N LEU A 125 -7.93 -24.25 -8.10
CA LEU A 125 -7.40 -25.08 -7.01
C LEU A 125 -8.10 -24.74 -5.71
N THR A 126 -8.78 -25.72 -5.12
CA THR A 126 -9.33 -25.65 -3.76
C THR A 126 -8.39 -26.37 -2.80
N VAL A 127 -7.93 -25.68 -1.77
CA VAL A 127 -7.14 -26.22 -0.67
C VAL A 127 -8.08 -26.41 0.52
N ALA A 128 -8.62 -27.62 0.64
CA ALA A 128 -9.61 -27.98 1.65
C ALA A 128 -9.01 -28.73 2.85
N GLY A 129 -7.89 -29.43 2.67
CA GLY A 129 -7.16 -30.08 3.74
C GLY A 129 -6.34 -29.09 4.57
N ASP A 130 -6.09 -29.45 5.82
CA ASP A 130 -5.27 -28.69 6.74
C ASP A 130 -3.77 -28.89 6.44
N ASN A 131 -2.97 -27.85 6.65
CA ASN A 131 -1.51 -27.86 6.48
C ASN A 131 -1.04 -28.28 5.06
N VAL A 132 -1.88 -28.02 4.05
CA VAL A 132 -1.53 -28.29 2.65
C VAL A 132 -0.56 -27.22 2.13
N THR A 133 0.50 -27.65 1.46
CA THR A 133 1.47 -26.77 0.78
C THR A 133 1.30 -26.85 -0.73
N VAL A 134 1.27 -25.70 -1.41
CA VAL A 134 1.28 -25.58 -2.87
C VAL A 134 2.49 -24.74 -3.26
N SER A 135 3.41 -25.29 -4.04
CA SER A 135 4.71 -24.67 -4.33
C SER A 135 5.06 -24.68 -5.82
N GLY A 136 5.42 -23.52 -6.37
CA GLY A 136 5.98 -23.39 -7.73
C GLY A 136 5.00 -23.62 -8.89
N VAL A 137 3.73 -23.91 -8.61
CA VAL A 137 2.71 -24.17 -9.63
C VAL A 137 2.21 -22.87 -10.25
N TRP A 138 1.94 -22.87 -11.55
CA TRP A 138 1.17 -21.81 -12.20
C TRP A 138 -0.32 -22.17 -12.22
N ILE A 139 -1.16 -21.30 -11.68
CA ILE A 139 -2.62 -21.47 -11.63
C ILE A 139 -3.27 -20.40 -12.50
N ARG A 140 -4.18 -20.80 -13.40
CA ARG A 140 -4.85 -19.87 -14.32
C ARG A 140 -6.24 -20.29 -14.76
N GLY A 141 -6.96 -19.36 -15.37
CA GLY A 141 -8.21 -19.66 -16.07
C GLY A 141 -9.34 -20.02 -15.11
N SER A 142 -9.52 -19.23 -14.04
CA SER A 142 -10.71 -19.41 -13.19
C SER A 142 -11.97 -18.91 -13.90
N GLY A 143 -13.13 -19.21 -13.32
CA GLY A 143 -14.38 -18.54 -13.70
C GLY A 143 -14.39 -17.04 -13.39
N SER A 144 -15.52 -16.40 -13.68
CA SER A 144 -15.70 -14.94 -13.55
C SER A 144 -16.70 -14.51 -12.49
N ASP A 145 -17.37 -15.44 -11.81
CA ASP A 145 -18.44 -15.10 -10.87
C ASP A 145 -17.87 -14.77 -9.48
N LEU A 146 -17.94 -13.47 -9.13
CA LEU A 146 -17.48 -12.97 -7.85
C LEU A 146 -18.36 -13.40 -6.66
N GLY A 147 -19.60 -13.83 -6.93
CA GLY A 147 -20.57 -14.26 -5.92
C GLY A 147 -20.55 -15.76 -5.62
N THR A 148 -19.87 -16.56 -6.45
CA THR A 148 -19.47 -17.95 -6.12
C THR A 148 -17.99 -18.05 -5.74
N GLU A 149 -17.36 -16.89 -5.54
CA GLU A 149 -15.96 -16.77 -5.17
C GLU A 149 -15.03 -17.53 -6.13
N ASP A 150 -15.24 -17.37 -7.43
CA ASP A 150 -14.36 -17.97 -8.44
C ASP A 150 -12.93 -17.45 -8.25
N ALA A 151 -11.97 -18.35 -8.09
CA ALA A 151 -10.60 -18.01 -7.70
C ALA A 151 -9.57 -18.90 -8.38
N GLY A 152 -8.33 -18.39 -8.49
CA GLY A 152 -7.17 -19.24 -8.78
C GLY A 152 -6.97 -20.25 -7.65
N VAL A 153 -6.75 -19.75 -6.44
CA VAL A 153 -6.65 -20.58 -5.24
C VAL A 153 -7.76 -20.22 -4.26
N PHE A 154 -8.54 -21.20 -3.83
CA PHE A 154 -9.51 -21.07 -2.76
C PHE A 154 -9.02 -21.86 -1.55
N VAL A 155 -8.75 -21.20 -0.43
CA VAL A 155 -8.20 -21.80 0.79
C VAL A 155 -9.30 -21.89 1.85
N ALA A 156 -9.65 -23.11 2.24
CA ALA A 156 -10.60 -23.42 3.31
C ALA A 156 -9.96 -24.20 4.47
N GLY A 157 -8.83 -24.87 4.22
CA GLY A 157 -8.08 -25.58 5.26
C GLY A 157 -7.11 -24.67 6.02
N ASP A 158 -6.99 -24.92 7.32
CA ASP A 158 -6.10 -24.18 8.21
C ASP A 158 -4.63 -24.41 7.84
N ARG A 159 -3.77 -23.45 8.17
CA ARG A 159 -2.29 -23.58 8.05
C ARG A 159 -1.82 -23.88 6.61
N ALA A 160 -2.64 -23.58 5.62
CA ALA A 160 -2.26 -23.74 4.21
C ALA A 160 -1.04 -22.85 3.88
N ARG A 161 -0.16 -23.35 3.02
CA ARG A 161 1.03 -22.64 2.57
C ARG A 161 1.05 -22.54 1.05
N ILE A 162 0.90 -21.34 0.52
CA ILE A 162 0.94 -21.07 -0.93
C ILE A 162 2.22 -20.30 -1.23
N GLU A 163 3.18 -20.93 -1.88
CA GLU A 163 4.53 -20.38 -2.04
C GLU A 163 5.07 -20.44 -3.47
N SER A 164 5.74 -19.38 -3.92
CA SER A 164 6.35 -19.33 -5.26
C SER A 164 5.35 -19.61 -6.41
N VAL A 165 4.06 -19.36 -6.18
CA VAL A 165 2.97 -19.62 -7.13
C VAL A 165 2.78 -18.42 -8.06
N ARG A 166 2.52 -18.71 -9.34
CA ARG A 166 2.08 -17.70 -10.32
C ARG A 166 0.57 -17.84 -10.52
N ILE A 167 -0.17 -16.73 -10.51
CA ILE A 167 -1.61 -16.69 -10.73
C ILE A 167 -1.93 -15.65 -11.79
N THR A 168 -2.65 -16.07 -12.83
CA THR A 168 -3.04 -15.19 -13.94
C THR A 168 -4.42 -15.53 -14.44
N ASP A 169 -5.13 -14.57 -15.01
CA ASP A 169 -6.41 -14.83 -15.68
C ASP A 169 -7.44 -15.47 -14.74
N THR A 170 -7.60 -14.85 -13.57
CA THR A 170 -8.56 -15.29 -12.55
C THR A 170 -9.48 -14.15 -12.10
N ALA A 171 -10.63 -14.49 -11.53
CA ALA A 171 -11.52 -13.58 -10.86
C ALA A 171 -10.88 -13.07 -9.56
N TYR A 172 -10.79 -13.91 -8.53
CA TYR A 172 -9.90 -13.70 -7.39
C TYR A 172 -8.56 -14.40 -7.63
N GLY A 173 -7.45 -13.84 -7.16
CA GLY A 173 -6.16 -14.52 -7.20
C GLY A 173 -6.15 -15.66 -6.18
N ILE A 174 -6.14 -15.28 -4.90
CA ILE A 174 -6.26 -16.17 -3.74
C ILE A 174 -7.44 -15.68 -2.89
N TRP A 175 -8.36 -16.59 -2.56
CA TRP A 175 -9.42 -16.36 -1.60
C TRP A 175 -9.17 -17.23 -0.37
N ILE A 176 -9.05 -16.61 0.82
CA ILE A 176 -8.96 -17.31 2.11
C ILE A 176 -10.33 -17.21 2.77
N ASP A 177 -10.96 -18.36 3.01
CA ASP A 177 -12.32 -18.49 3.52
C ASP A 177 -12.31 -19.12 4.91
N SER A 178 -12.39 -18.28 5.95
CA SER A 178 -12.47 -18.72 7.34
C SER A 178 -11.36 -19.70 7.77
N ALA A 179 -10.18 -19.62 7.13
CA ALA A 179 -9.02 -20.45 7.41
C ALA A 179 -7.95 -19.67 8.17
N ASP A 180 -7.38 -20.27 9.21
CA ASP A 180 -6.43 -19.62 10.11
C ASP A 180 -4.98 -19.98 9.80
N ARG A 181 -4.09 -19.01 10.07
CA ARG A 181 -2.62 -19.18 10.01
C ARG A 181 -2.12 -19.62 8.63
N ALA A 182 -2.78 -19.19 7.56
CA ALA A 182 -2.30 -19.40 6.20
C ALA A 182 -1.00 -18.62 5.96
N VAL A 183 -0.12 -19.13 5.12
CA VAL A 183 1.12 -18.48 4.71
C VAL A 183 1.14 -18.33 3.20
N ILE A 184 1.14 -17.08 2.73
CA ILE A 184 1.23 -16.72 1.31
C ILE A 184 2.58 -16.05 1.09
N GLU A 185 3.48 -16.68 0.34
CA GLU A 185 4.88 -16.26 0.24
C GLU A 185 5.37 -16.28 -1.21
N ASN A 186 6.04 -15.22 -1.68
CA ASN A 186 6.61 -15.18 -3.03
C ASN A 186 5.57 -15.49 -4.13
N VAL A 187 4.32 -15.06 -3.93
CA VAL A 187 3.23 -15.26 -4.89
C VAL A 187 3.17 -14.10 -5.86
N ARG A 188 2.85 -14.40 -7.11
CA ARG A 188 2.76 -13.43 -8.20
C ARG A 188 1.39 -13.47 -8.85
N ILE A 189 0.63 -12.39 -8.75
CA ILE A 189 -0.74 -12.29 -9.24
C ILE A 189 -0.81 -11.18 -10.30
N ASP A 190 -1.22 -11.52 -11.52
CA ASP A 190 -1.57 -10.54 -12.56
C ASP A 190 -3.04 -10.75 -12.99
N GLY A 191 -3.89 -9.80 -12.60
CA GLY A 191 -5.33 -9.85 -12.82
C GLY A 191 -5.75 -9.63 -14.28
N ARG A 192 -7.06 -9.76 -14.53
CA ARG A 192 -7.67 -9.64 -15.86
C ARG A 192 -7.80 -8.19 -16.31
N ARG A 193 -6.87 -7.73 -17.15
CA ARG A 193 -6.81 -6.35 -17.65
C ARG A 193 -7.96 -5.99 -18.61
N ASP A 194 -8.49 -6.99 -19.28
CA ASP A 194 -9.61 -6.93 -20.22
C ASP A 194 -10.97 -6.72 -19.53
N VAL A 195 -11.07 -7.00 -18.23
CA VAL A 195 -12.27 -6.71 -17.43
C VAL A 195 -12.28 -5.22 -17.05
N TYR A 196 -13.34 -4.52 -17.47
CA TYR A 196 -13.58 -3.11 -17.20
C TYR A 196 -15.09 -2.87 -16.94
N PRO A 197 -15.47 -2.02 -15.95
CA PRO A 197 -14.61 -1.22 -15.06
C PRO A 197 -13.76 -2.05 -14.08
N VAL A 198 -12.72 -1.43 -13.50
CA VAL A 198 -11.82 -2.08 -12.52
C VAL A 198 -12.60 -2.68 -11.32
N THR A 199 -13.74 -2.09 -10.98
CA THR A 199 -14.66 -2.56 -9.92
C THR A 199 -15.24 -3.95 -10.17
N ASP A 200 -15.25 -4.41 -11.43
CA ASP A 200 -15.81 -5.71 -11.83
C ASP A 200 -14.75 -6.83 -11.75
N ARG A 201 -13.50 -6.49 -11.43
CA ARG A 201 -12.45 -7.48 -11.14
C ARG A 201 -12.61 -8.03 -9.73
N GLY A 202 -12.05 -9.21 -9.48
CA GLY A 202 -11.84 -9.68 -8.11
C GLY A 202 -10.53 -9.13 -7.52
N ASN A 203 -10.37 -9.35 -6.23
CA ASN A 203 -9.18 -8.94 -5.47
C ASN A 203 -8.01 -9.89 -5.75
N GLY A 204 -6.78 -9.42 -5.52
CA GLY A 204 -5.59 -10.27 -5.64
C GLY A 204 -5.56 -11.32 -4.56
N ILE A 205 -5.42 -10.91 -3.31
CA ILE A 205 -5.56 -11.75 -2.12
C ILE A 205 -6.76 -11.23 -1.33
N HIS A 206 -7.77 -12.08 -1.12
CA HIS A 206 -8.95 -11.79 -0.33
C HIS A 206 -8.89 -12.58 0.98
N LEU A 207 -8.88 -11.86 2.10
CA LEU A 207 -8.92 -12.43 3.44
C LEU A 207 -10.34 -12.28 4.00
N PHE A 208 -11.02 -13.40 4.20
CA PHE A 208 -12.33 -13.43 4.82
C PHE A 208 -12.28 -14.25 6.11
N GLU A 209 -12.56 -13.60 7.24
CA GLU A 209 -12.68 -14.23 8.57
C GLU A 209 -11.45 -15.08 8.99
N THR A 210 -10.24 -14.53 8.89
CA THR A 210 -8.98 -15.24 9.19
C THR A 210 -8.22 -14.66 10.38
N ASN A 211 -7.53 -15.52 11.13
CA ASN A 211 -6.63 -15.15 12.20
C ASN A 211 -5.20 -15.64 11.95
N GLY A 212 -4.22 -14.75 12.07
CA GLY A 212 -2.79 -15.12 12.08
C GLY A 212 -2.21 -15.43 10.70
N THR A 213 -2.88 -15.03 9.62
CA THR A 213 -2.37 -15.19 8.25
C THR A 213 -1.11 -14.33 8.02
N VAL A 214 -0.16 -14.85 7.25
CA VAL A 214 1.05 -14.14 6.84
C VAL A 214 1.07 -14.03 5.32
N ILE A 215 1.26 -12.80 4.81
CA ILE A 215 1.44 -12.51 3.39
C ILE A 215 2.77 -11.80 3.23
N ARG A 216 3.73 -12.41 2.53
CA ARG A 216 5.03 -11.77 2.34
C ARG A 216 5.67 -11.97 0.99
N ASP A 217 6.55 -11.02 0.66
CA ASP A 217 7.40 -11.06 -0.52
C ASP A 217 6.63 -11.29 -1.83
N SER A 218 5.35 -10.86 -1.88
CA SER A 218 4.44 -11.14 -2.99
C SER A 218 4.20 -9.92 -3.87
N GLU A 219 3.88 -10.17 -5.13
CA GLU A 219 3.71 -9.16 -6.17
C GLU A 219 2.30 -9.24 -6.78
N ILE A 220 1.53 -8.16 -6.70
CA ILE A 220 0.12 -8.15 -7.11
C ILE A 220 -0.14 -6.97 -8.05
N ALA A 221 -0.72 -7.26 -9.22
CA ALA A 221 -1.05 -6.23 -10.20
C ALA A 221 -2.37 -6.47 -10.91
N HIS A 222 -3.00 -5.38 -11.36
CA HIS A 222 -4.17 -5.38 -12.24
C HIS A 222 -5.42 -6.12 -11.71
N THR A 223 -5.51 -6.32 -10.41
CA THR A 223 -6.71 -6.78 -9.70
C THR A 223 -7.63 -5.60 -9.37
N ARG A 224 -8.80 -5.83 -8.77
CA ARG A 224 -9.63 -4.74 -8.23
C ARG A 224 -8.90 -4.08 -7.08
N ASP A 225 -8.73 -4.79 -5.98
CA ASP A 225 -7.87 -4.41 -4.86
C ASP A 225 -6.72 -5.42 -4.74
N GLY A 226 -5.57 -5.01 -4.21
CA GLY A 226 -4.40 -5.88 -4.10
C GLY A 226 -4.57 -6.92 -3.01
N ILE A 227 -4.50 -6.46 -1.76
CA ILE A 227 -4.77 -7.27 -0.56
C ILE A 227 -6.01 -6.69 0.14
N TYR A 228 -7.05 -7.49 0.27
CA TYR A 228 -8.33 -7.11 0.86
C TYR A 228 -8.57 -7.85 2.18
N PHE A 229 -8.86 -7.11 3.24
CA PHE A 229 -9.11 -7.63 4.58
C PHE A 229 -10.59 -7.46 4.93
N SER A 230 -11.22 -8.53 5.39
CA SER A 230 -12.61 -8.54 5.84
C SER A 230 -12.75 -9.44 7.07
N TRP A 231 -12.92 -8.83 8.24
CA TRP A 231 -12.91 -9.55 9.54
C TRP A 231 -11.63 -10.37 9.76
N ALA A 232 -10.48 -9.81 9.41
CA ALA A 232 -9.18 -10.45 9.58
C ALA A 232 -8.42 -9.86 10.78
N THR A 233 -7.74 -10.70 11.56
CA THR A 233 -6.99 -10.25 12.75
C THR A 233 -5.62 -10.94 12.88
N ASN A 234 -4.68 -10.28 13.55
CA ASN A 234 -3.30 -10.75 13.72
C ASN A 234 -2.57 -11.09 12.40
N VAL A 235 -2.98 -10.47 11.30
CA VAL A 235 -2.38 -10.68 9.99
C VAL A 235 -1.12 -9.84 9.85
N LEU A 236 -0.06 -10.46 9.32
CA LEU A 236 1.16 -9.77 8.90
C LEU A 236 1.23 -9.72 7.37
N ALA A 237 1.16 -8.52 6.80
CA ALA A 237 1.52 -8.29 5.40
C ALA A 237 2.86 -7.55 5.34
N GLU A 238 3.90 -8.22 4.82
CA GLU A 238 5.28 -7.72 4.85
C GLU A 238 5.99 -7.81 3.49
N GLY A 239 6.72 -6.76 3.07
CA GLY A 239 7.57 -6.82 1.88
C GLY A 239 6.82 -7.03 0.56
N ASN A 240 5.51 -6.77 0.51
CA ASN A 240 4.71 -6.97 -0.69
C ASN A 240 4.75 -5.76 -1.62
N THR A 241 4.68 -6.00 -2.93
CA THR A 241 4.57 -4.95 -3.95
C THR A 241 3.21 -5.01 -4.64
N ILE A 242 2.43 -3.93 -4.56
CA ILE A 242 1.09 -3.84 -5.14
C ILE A 242 0.97 -2.65 -6.08
N ARG A 243 0.45 -2.88 -7.30
CA ARG A 243 0.32 -1.83 -8.31
C ARG A 243 -0.88 -1.94 -9.25
N HIS A 244 -1.25 -0.81 -9.84
CA HIS A 244 -2.32 -0.72 -10.84
C HIS A 244 -3.65 -1.33 -10.37
N THR A 245 -3.96 -1.16 -9.09
CA THR A 245 -5.23 -1.54 -8.47
C THR A 245 -6.04 -0.29 -8.11
N ARG A 246 -7.32 -0.49 -7.79
CA ARG A 246 -8.14 0.55 -7.14
C ARG A 246 -7.50 0.91 -5.80
N TYR A 247 -7.35 -0.07 -4.91
CA TYR A 247 -6.65 0.08 -3.64
C TYR A 247 -5.50 -0.93 -3.53
N GLY A 248 -4.31 -0.48 -3.13
CA GLY A 248 -3.18 -1.37 -2.93
C GLY A 248 -3.46 -2.36 -1.81
N VAL A 249 -3.78 -1.82 -0.65
CA VAL A 249 -4.32 -2.58 0.50
C VAL A 249 -5.66 -1.97 0.91
N HIS A 250 -6.65 -2.81 1.20
CA HIS A 250 -8.00 -2.39 1.55
C HIS A 250 -8.48 -3.14 2.81
N TYR A 251 -8.88 -2.40 3.84
CA TYR A 251 -9.39 -2.94 5.10
C TYR A 251 -10.87 -2.69 5.26
N MET A 252 -11.58 -3.68 5.81
CA MET A 252 -12.90 -3.56 6.40
C MET A 252 -12.97 -4.39 7.69
N TYR A 253 -13.26 -3.75 8.83
CA TYR A 253 -13.52 -4.43 10.11
C TYR A 253 -12.41 -5.39 10.56
N SER A 254 -11.14 -4.98 10.45
CA SER A 254 -9.99 -5.89 10.57
C SER A 254 -8.92 -5.33 11.52
N ASP A 255 -8.96 -5.78 12.77
CA ASP A 255 -8.19 -5.21 13.88
C ASP A 255 -6.85 -5.93 14.13
N ASP A 256 -5.93 -5.24 14.84
CA ASP A 256 -4.66 -5.80 15.33
C ASP A 256 -3.73 -6.36 14.22
N ASN A 257 -3.80 -5.78 13.03
CA ASN A 257 -3.01 -6.21 11.89
C ASN A 257 -1.74 -5.37 11.68
N ARG A 258 -0.76 -5.96 10.99
CA ARG A 258 0.56 -5.37 10.74
C ARG A 258 0.84 -5.26 9.25
N LEU A 259 1.00 -4.04 8.75
CA LEU A 259 1.49 -3.72 7.41
C LEU A 259 2.92 -3.18 7.54
N VAL A 260 3.91 -3.95 7.08
CA VAL A 260 5.34 -3.63 7.28
C VAL A 260 6.11 -3.67 5.96
N ASP A 261 6.93 -2.66 5.68
CA ASP A 261 7.87 -2.67 4.54
C ASP A 261 7.23 -2.97 3.16
N ASN A 262 5.93 -2.69 2.98
CA ASN A 262 5.25 -2.90 1.70
C ASN A 262 5.42 -1.69 0.77
N VAL A 263 5.24 -1.92 -0.53
CA VAL A 263 5.23 -0.88 -1.56
C VAL A 263 3.90 -0.90 -2.31
N ALA A 264 3.16 0.20 -2.24
CA ALA A 264 1.95 0.44 -3.03
C ALA A 264 2.20 1.58 -4.02
N ALA A 265 2.27 1.28 -5.32
CA ALA A 265 2.63 2.24 -6.36
C ALA A 265 1.59 2.29 -7.49
N ASP A 266 1.31 3.48 -8.01
CA ASP A 266 0.45 3.68 -9.18
C ASP A 266 -0.94 3.05 -9.02
N ASN A 267 -1.50 3.18 -7.81
CA ASN A 267 -2.82 2.73 -7.43
C ASN A 267 -3.80 3.92 -7.33
N GLY A 268 -5.09 3.65 -7.24
CA GLY A 268 -6.07 4.69 -6.89
C GLY A 268 -5.85 5.25 -5.47
N VAL A 269 -5.61 4.34 -4.51
CA VAL A 269 -5.14 4.61 -3.15
C VAL A 269 -4.05 3.58 -2.82
N GLY A 270 -2.99 4.02 -2.13
CA GLY A 270 -1.95 3.10 -1.65
C GLY A 270 -2.48 2.15 -0.58
N TYR A 271 -2.83 2.69 0.59
CA TYR A 271 -3.36 1.94 1.73
C TYR A 271 -4.69 2.55 2.18
N ALA A 272 -5.79 1.87 1.92
CA ALA A 272 -7.13 2.21 2.35
C ALA A 272 -7.46 1.46 3.65
N LEU A 273 -7.25 2.11 4.78
CA LEU A 273 -7.46 1.59 6.12
C LEU A 273 -8.83 2.08 6.61
N MET A 274 -9.80 1.17 6.74
CA MET A 274 -11.17 1.53 7.09
C MET A 274 -11.72 0.67 8.22
N VAL A 275 -12.34 1.35 9.19
CA VAL A 275 -13.12 0.74 10.29
C VAL A 275 -12.31 -0.34 10.99
N SER A 276 -11.23 0.05 11.68
CA SER A 276 -10.30 -0.90 12.33
C SER A 276 -9.52 -0.26 13.48
N GLU A 277 -9.13 -1.06 14.45
CA GLU A 277 -8.39 -0.64 15.65
C GLU A 277 -7.03 -1.35 15.75
N GLY A 278 -6.07 -0.74 16.46
CA GLY A 278 -4.84 -1.41 16.86
C GLY A 278 -3.85 -1.68 15.71
N LEU A 279 -4.01 -1.01 14.57
CA LEU A 279 -3.17 -1.26 13.40
C LEU A 279 -1.73 -0.81 13.61
N THR A 280 -0.81 -1.60 13.08
CA THR A 280 0.61 -1.25 12.93
C THR A 280 0.92 -1.07 11.46
N VAL A 281 1.16 0.17 11.03
CA VAL A 281 1.47 0.52 9.63
C VAL A 281 2.86 1.15 9.62
N ARG A 282 3.87 0.34 9.33
CA ARG A 282 5.28 0.73 9.51
C ARG A 282 6.11 0.61 8.24
N ASN A 283 6.91 1.62 7.96
CA ASN A 283 7.92 1.62 6.89
C ASN A 283 7.37 1.29 5.48
N ASN A 284 6.08 1.52 5.25
CA ASN A 284 5.47 1.28 3.96
C ASN A 284 5.73 2.47 3.02
N THR A 285 5.80 2.21 1.72
CA THR A 285 5.92 3.23 0.69
C THR A 285 4.64 3.34 -0.13
N ALA A 286 3.99 4.50 -0.10
CA ALA A 286 2.86 4.82 -0.97
C ALA A 286 3.28 5.86 -2.02
N LEU A 287 3.22 5.48 -3.29
CA LEU A 287 3.80 6.24 -4.39
C LEU A 287 2.79 6.52 -5.50
N ARG A 288 2.70 7.79 -5.93
CA ARG A 288 1.96 8.20 -7.13
C ARG A 288 0.51 7.69 -7.17
N SER A 289 -0.17 7.76 -6.03
CA SER A 289 -1.59 7.42 -5.96
C SER A 289 -2.39 8.52 -6.66
N ASN A 290 -2.88 8.25 -7.88
CA ASN A 290 -3.40 9.26 -8.81
C ASN A 290 -4.85 9.03 -9.26
N GLY A 291 -5.56 8.07 -8.65
CA GLY A 291 -6.97 7.82 -8.91
C GLY A 291 -7.91 8.94 -8.45
N THR A 292 -9.22 8.67 -8.46
CA THR A 292 -10.25 9.66 -8.11
C THR A 292 -10.07 10.25 -6.71
N SER A 293 -9.54 9.49 -5.74
CA SER A 293 -9.23 9.96 -4.38
C SER A 293 -7.73 10.28 -4.17
N GLY A 294 -6.83 9.46 -4.73
CA GLY A 294 -5.39 9.74 -4.82
C GLY A 294 -4.66 9.81 -3.48
N HIS A 295 -5.00 8.93 -2.53
CA HIS A 295 -4.41 8.94 -1.19
C HIS A 295 -3.20 7.99 -1.09
N GLY A 296 -2.12 8.43 -0.44
CA GLY A 296 -1.04 7.52 -0.05
C GLY A 296 -1.53 6.55 1.03
N ILE A 297 -1.97 7.11 2.15
CA ILE A 297 -2.75 6.40 3.19
C ILE A 297 -4.09 7.13 3.37
N LEU A 298 -5.18 6.39 3.24
CA LEU A 298 -6.52 6.76 3.66
C LEU A 298 -6.80 6.08 5.00
N ALA A 299 -6.97 6.86 6.05
CA ALA A 299 -7.28 6.41 7.40
C ALA A 299 -8.69 6.88 7.76
N LYS A 300 -9.67 5.99 7.60
CA LYS A 300 -11.09 6.28 7.85
C LYS A 300 -11.60 5.41 8.99
N ASP A 301 -12.14 6.04 10.03
CA ASP A 301 -12.67 5.32 11.21
C ASP A 301 -11.62 4.34 11.79
N ILE A 302 -10.37 4.78 11.88
CA ILE A 302 -9.29 4.00 12.51
C ILE A 302 -8.98 4.52 13.90
N GLU A 303 -8.75 3.61 14.83
CA GLU A 303 -8.58 3.92 16.25
C GLU A 303 -7.30 3.30 16.81
N ASP A 304 -6.67 4.01 17.76
CA ASP A 304 -5.53 3.55 18.58
C ASP A 304 -4.41 2.84 17.79
N SER A 305 -4.19 3.30 16.55
CA SER A 305 -3.24 2.70 15.61
C SER A 305 -1.93 3.50 15.53
N THR A 306 -0.87 2.84 15.08
CA THR A 306 0.44 3.47 14.81
C THR A 306 0.78 3.46 13.33
N ILE A 307 0.88 4.64 12.73
CA ILE A 307 1.35 4.89 11.37
C ILE A 307 2.71 5.58 11.46
N ALA A 308 3.78 4.80 11.25
CA ALA A 308 5.14 5.28 11.49
C ALA A 308 6.18 4.89 10.43
N GLY A 309 7.16 5.75 10.17
CA GLY A 309 8.24 5.42 9.22
C GLY A 309 7.80 5.34 7.76
N ASN A 310 6.55 5.66 7.42
CA ASN A 310 6.02 5.46 6.07
C ASN A 310 6.48 6.58 5.13
N HIS A 311 6.72 6.23 3.88
CA HIS A 311 7.14 7.14 2.82
C HIS A 311 5.97 7.39 1.87
N LEU A 312 5.33 8.56 2.02
CA LEU A 312 4.13 8.98 1.29
C LEU A 312 4.53 10.02 0.24
N VAL A 313 4.74 9.55 -0.99
CA VAL A 313 5.44 10.29 -2.03
C VAL A 313 4.57 10.51 -3.27
N ALA A 314 4.48 11.78 -3.70
CA ALA A 314 3.83 12.17 -4.96
C ALA A 314 2.37 11.72 -5.09
N ASN A 315 1.61 11.71 -3.99
CA ASN A 315 0.17 11.41 -3.99
C ASN A 315 -0.64 12.71 -4.02
N ARG A 316 -1.94 12.65 -4.34
CA ARG A 316 -2.81 13.81 -4.14
C ARG A 316 -2.88 14.19 -2.67
N ASN A 317 -3.20 13.22 -1.81
CA ASN A 317 -3.06 13.40 -0.37
C ASN A 317 -2.01 12.41 0.13
N GLY A 318 -1.00 12.86 0.87
CA GLY A 318 -0.05 11.95 1.53
C GLY A 318 -0.79 11.08 2.53
N LEU A 319 -1.34 11.72 3.56
CA LEU A 319 -2.17 11.10 4.59
C LEU A 319 -3.54 11.78 4.67
N TYR A 320 -4.61 11.01 4.49
CA TYR A 320 -5.98 11.49 4.64
C TYR A 320 -6.63 10.89 5.89
N LEU A 321 -7.09 11.74 6.80
CA LEU A 321 -7.72 11.36 8.06
C LEU A 321 -9.21 11.71 8.04
N TYR A 322 -10.04 10.72 8.35
CA TYR A 322 -11.48 10.86 8.45
C TYR A 322 -11.97 10.10 9.68
N ASN A 323 -12.44 10.83 10.69
CA ASN A 323 -12.89 10.27 11.97
C ASN A 323 -11.87 9.28 12.58
N ALA A 324 -10.58 9.63 12.50
CA ALA A 324 -9.50 8.79 13.01
C ALA A 324 -9.12 9.23 14.43
N GLN A 325 -9.27 8.36 15.44
CA GLN A 325 -9.13 8.70 16.86
C GLN A 325 -7.90 8.05 17.52
N GLY A 326 -7.19 8.78 18.39
CA GLY A 326 -6.14 8.19 19.24
C GLY A 326 -4.87 7.71 18.50
N ASN A 327 -4.78 7.99 17.20
CA ASN A 327 -3.71 7.44 16.36
C ASN A 327 -2.35 8.13 16.55
N ARG A 328 -1.27 7.38 16.38
CA ARG A 328 0.10 7.87 16.40
C ARG A 328 0.65 7.96 14.98
N LEU A 329 0.86 9.18 14.50
CA LEU A 329 1.36 9.49 13.16
C LEU A 329 2.80 10.02 13.30
N VAL A 330 3.78 9.12 13.32
CA VAL A 330 5.13 9.46 13.79
C VAL A 330 6.25 9.09 12.84
N GLY A 331 7.20 10.01 12.61
CA GLY A 331 8.39 9.70 11.82
C GLY A 331 8.08 9.27 10.39
N ASN A 332 7.07 9.85 9.74
CA ASN A 332 6.76 9.57 8.34
C ASN A 332 7.45 10.61 7.44
N LEU A 333 7.81 10.21 6.22
CA LEU A 333 8.19 11.10 5.14
C LEU A 333 6.96 11.43 4.30
N ILE A 334 6.59 12.71 4.22
CA ILE A 334 5.46 13.20 3.42
C ILE A 334 6.02 14.14 2.37
N TYR A 335 6.25 13.63 1.17
CA TYR A 335 7.02 14.31 0.13
C TYR A 335 6.24 14.54 -1.17
N ARG A 336 6.23 15.78 -1.66
CA ARG A 336 5.66 16.16 -2.97
C ARG A 336 4.21 15.74 -3.21
N ASN A 337 3.39 15.74 -2.16
CA ASN A 337 1.96 15.53 -2.30
C ASN A 337 1.25 16.86 -2.59
N GLU A 338 0.09 16.84 -3.25
CA GLU A 338 -0.72 18.06 -3.40
C GLU A 338 -1.14 18.59 -2.01
N ILE A 339 -1.55 17.68 -1.12
CA ILE A 339 -1.76 17.93 0.30
C ILE A 339 -0.94 16.91 1.11
N GLY A 340 -0.08 17.38 2.02
CA GLY A 340 0.71 16.50 2.88
C GLY A 340 -0.18 15.68 3.82
N ILE A 341 -0.92 16.35 4.70
CA ILE A 341 -1.93 15.75 5.58
C ILE A 341 -3.26 16.48 5.47
N HIS A 342 -4.34 15.73 5.27
CA HIS A 342 -5.69 16.25 5.12
C HIS A 342 -6.62 15.63 6.18
N SER A 343 -7.09 16.44 7.13
CA SER A 343 -8.02 16.03 8.18
C SER A 343 -9.41 16.61 7.90
N ALA A 344 -10.30 15.83 7.30
CA ALA A 344 -11.59 16.30 6.78
C ALA A 344 -12.77 16.16 7.77
N ALA A 345 -12.73 15.17 8.66
CA ALA A 345 -13.71 14.98 9.74
C ALA A 345 -13.02 15.01 11.12
N GLU A 346 -13.80 15.05 12.21
CA GLU A 346 -13.30 15.12 13.58
C GLU A 346 -12.36 13.94 13.91
N SER A 347 -11.05 14.09 13.67
CA SER A 347 -10.01 13.09 13.95
C SER A 347 -9.17 13.56 15.15
N ASN A 348 -9.50 13.14 16.37
CA ASN A 348 -8.98 13.71 17.62
C ASN A 348 -7.82 12.90 18.19
N ASN A 349 -7.12 13.53 19.14
CA ASN A 349 -6.12 12.88 20.00
C ASN A 349 -4.96 12.21 19.25
N ALA A 350 -4.71 12.65 18.01
CA ALA A 350 -3.60 12.13 17.23
C ALA A 350 -2.27 12.75 17.68
N VAL A 351 -1.25 11.91 17.87
CA VAL A 351 0.12 12.38 18.07
C VAL A 351 0.79 12.49 16.71
N VAL A 352 1.08 13.71 16.26
CA VAL A 352 1.74 13.98 14.97
C VAL A 352 3.13 14.56 15.23
N ALA A 353 4.16 13.72 15.21
CA ALA A 353 5.51 14.12 15.64
C ALA A 353 6.63 13.42 14.84
N GLY A 354 7.78 14.08 14.70
CA GLY A 354 8.95 13.54 14.01
C GLY A 354 8.81 13.37 12.49
N ASN A 355 7.68 13.79 11.92
CA ASN A 355 7.43 13.66 10.48
C ASN A 355 8.22 14.69 9.68
N SER A 356 8.49 14.42 8.41
CA SER A 356 9.11 15.35 7.48
C SER A 356 8.15 15.72 6.35
N PHE A 357 7.56 16.92 6.44
CA PHE A 357 6.70 17.49 5.39
C PHE A 357 7.56 18.25 4.39
N VAL A 358 7.89 17.57 3.30
CA VAL A 358 8.85 18.07 2.31
C VAL A 358 8.18 18.41 0.98
N ARG A 359 8.26 19.68 0.57
CA ARG A 359 7.81 20.16 -0.75
C ARG A 359 6.40 19.68 -1.18
N ASN A 360 5.46 19.60 -0.24
CA ASN A 360 4.05 19.42 -0.57
C ASN A 360 3.47 20.76 -1.05
N ASP A 361 2.52 20.77 -1.99
CA ASP A 361 1.92 22.03 -2.47
C ASP A 361 1.20 22.75 -1.32
N ARG A 362 0.51 21.96 -0.48
CA ARG A 362 0.03 22.37 0.84
C ARG A 362 0.50 21.36 1.87
N ALA A 363 1.19 21.80 2.92
CA ALA A 363 1.67 20.89 3.95
C ALA A 363 0.51 20.23 4.74
N ALA A 364 -0.54 21.00 5.02
CA ALA A 364 -1.68 20.55 5.81
C ALA A 364 -3.00 21.17 5.34
N LYS A 365 -4.10 20.44 5.52
CA LYS A 365 -5.48 20.93 5.39
C LYS A 365 -6.34 20.34 6.51
N THR A 366 -7.17 21.15 7.13
CA THR A 366 -8.13 20.68 8.14
C THR A 366 -9.48 21.38 7.99
N ALA A 367 -10.57 20.65 8.27
CA ALA A 367 -11.91 21.22 8.39
C ALA A 367 -12.22 21.72 9.81
N ARG A 368 -11.24 21.69 10.73
CA ARG A 368 -11.44 22.05 12.13
C ARG A 368 -11.58 23.55 12.35
N ASN A 369 -12.49 23.88 13.27
CA ASN A 369 -12.71 25.23 13.78
C ASN A 369 -12.04 25.47 15.15
N SER A 370 -11.17 24.56 15.60
CA SER A 370 -10.37 24.67 16.82
C SER A 370 -8.87 24.65 16.52
N LEU A 371 -8.07 25.11 17.48
CA LEU A 371 -6.61 24.95 17.43
C LEU A 371 -6.24 23.52 17.82
N VAL A 372 -5.38 22.87 17.03
CA VAL A 372 -4.83 21.55 17.31
C VAL A 372 -3.31 21.58 17.26
N GLU A 373 -2.70 20.84 18.17
CA GLU A 373 -1.24 20.72 18.27
C GLU A 373 -0.78 19.47 17.53
N TRP A 374 0.06 19.66 16.54
CA TRP A 374 0.75 18.57 15.84
C TRP A 374 2.22 18.61 16.21
N ASN A 375 2.50 18.09 17.39
CA ASN A 375 3.83 17.85 17.94
C ASN A 375 3.74 16.80 19.06
N GLY A 376 4.89 16.29 19.49
CA GLY A 376 5.04 15.52 20.72
C GLY A 376 5.39 16.43 21.89
N THR A 377 5.76 15.83 23.03
CA THR A 377 6.06 16.58 24.27
C THR A 377 7.29 17.48 24.15
N ASP A 378 8.32 17.01 23.46
CA ASP A 378 9.65 17.63 23.38
C ASP A 378 10.08 17.91 21.94
N ARG A 379 9.40 17.33 20.94
CA ARG A 379 9.74 17.44 19.52
C ARG A 379 8.51 17.44 18.63
N GLY A 380 8.54 18.27 17.60
CA GLY A 380 7.50 18.41 16.59
C GLY A 380 7.90 17.77 15.27
N ASN A 381 7.54 18.41 14.17
CA ASN A 381 7.76 17.94 12.81
C ASN A 381 8.68 18.91 12.05
N TYR A 382 9.29 18.42 10.98
CA TYR A 382 9.96 19.26 10.00
C TYR A 382 8.95 19.73 8.95
N TRP A 383 8.96 21.03 8.65
CA TRP A 383 8.09 21.67 7.68
C TRP A 383 8.90 22.47 6.67
N SER A 384 8.80 22.13 5.38
CA SER A 384 9.48 22.91 4.35
C SER A 384 9.05 24.36 4.35
N GLY A 385 10.01 25.27 4.43
CA GLY A 385 9.77 26.71 4.46
C GLY A 385 9.38 27.26 5.83
N ALA A 386 9.37 26.44 6.89
CA ALA A 386 9.24 26.97 8.23
C ALA A 386 10.44 27.86 8.59
N ARG A 387 10.15 28.98 9.25
CA ARG A 387 11.17 29.77 9.94
C ARG A 387 11.47 29.07 11.25
N VAL A 388 12.75 28.78 11.47
CA VAL A 388 13.24 28.10 12.66
C VAL A 388 14.32 28.95 13.32
N VAL A 389 14.36 28.90 14.65
CA VAL A 389 15.40 29.53 15.47
C VAL A 389 15.81 28.46 16.48
N ASP A 390 17.07 28.06 16.45
CA ASP A 390 17.64 27.04 17.34
C ASP A 390 18.89 27.65 18.00
N ARG A 391 18.70 28.19 19.19
CA ARG A 391 19.69 28.92 19.99
C ARG A 391 20.52 28.00 20.86
N ASP A 392 19.97 26.88 21.32
CA ASP A 392 20.68 25.93 22.17
C ASP A 392 21.31 24.76 21.40
N GLY A 393 20.97 24.60 20.12
CA GLY A 393 21.58 23.65 19.20
C GLY A 393 21.04 22.23 19.33
N ASP A 394 19.85 22.05 19.92
CA ASP A 394 19.24 20.74 20.15
C ASP A 394 18.47 20.18 18.92
N GLY A 395 18.37 20.98 17.85
CA GLY A 395 17.68 20.64 16.61
C GLY A 395 16.17 20.89 16.63
N VAL A 396 15.65 21.50 17.69
CA VAL A 396 14.26 21.94 17.87
C VAL A 396 14.20 23.46 17.88
N SER A 397 13.23 24.04 17.18
CA SER A 397 13.09 25.49 17.11
C SER A 397 12.42 26.06 18.36
N GLU A 398 12.94 27.15 18.93
CA GLU A 398 12.33 27.89 20.05
C GLU A 398 11.10 28.71 19.64
N ILE A 399 10.87 28.90 18.33
CA ILE A 399 9.66 29.51 17.81
C ILE A 399 8.73 28.46 17.21
N ARG A 400 7.42 28.67 17.38
CA ARG A 400 6.37 27.79 16.85
C ARG A 400 6.18 28.00 15.35
N HIS A 401 5.74 26.94 14.67
CA HIS A 401 5.31 26.98 13.27
C HIS A 401 3.79 26.75 13.17
N ARG A 402 3.15 27.40 12.20
CA ARG A 402 1.72 27.21 11.89
C ARG A 402 1.57 26.79 10.43
N PRO A 403 1.39 25.49 10.14
CA PRO A 403 1.14 25.03 8.77
C PRO A 403 -0.27 25.39 8.29
N ILE A 404 -1.15 25.85 9.19
CA ILE A 404 -2.47 26.41 8.91
C ILE A 404 -2.65 27.67 9.78
N GLY A 405 -2.09 28.80 9.32
CA GLY A 405 -2.19 30.12 9.94
C GLY A 405 -3.19 31.06 9.24
N VAL A 406 -3.23 32.33 9.67
CA VAL A 406 -4.11 33.35 9.09
C VAL A 406 -3.85 33.53 7.59
N VAL A 407 -2.58 33.53 7.18
CA VAL A 407 -2.19 33.68 5.77
C VAL A 407 -2.63 32.46 4.96
N GLU A 408 -2.42 31.24 5.47
CA GLU A 408 -2.84 29.99 4.82
C GLU A 408 -4.35 29.95 4.61
N ASN A 409 -5.11 30.29 5.64
CA ASN A 409 -6.57 30.33 5.58
C ASN A 409 -7.04 31.38 4.57
N LEU A 410 -6.45 32.58 4.58
CA LEU A 410 -6.78 33.62 3.60
C LEU A 410 -6.51 33.17 2.15
N VAL A 411 -5.38 32.50 1.90
CA VAL A 411 -5.05 31.98 0.57
C VAL A 411 -5.97 30.81 0.18
N ALA A 412 -6.42 30.01 1.15
CA ALA A 412 -7.40 28.96 0.92
C ALA A 412 -8.78 29.53 0.53
N ASP A 413 -9.25 30.55 1.24
CA ASP A 413 -10.54 31.21 1.00
C ASP A 413 -10.53 32.12 -0.24
N HIS A 414 -9.38 32.72 -0.53
CA HIS A 414 -9.17 33.65 -1.64
C HIS A 414 -7.91 33.25 -2.43
N PRO A 415 -8.03 32.34 -3.42
CA PRO A 415 -6.88 31.88 -4.21
C PRO A 415 -6.06 32.99 -4.87
N GLN A 416 -6.69 34.13 -5.19
CA GLN A 416 -5.99 35.30 -5.75
C GLN A 416 -4.97 35.92 -4.77
N ALA A 417 -5.16 35.73 -3.46
CA ALA A 417 -4.23 36.18 -2.44
C ALA A 417 -2.89 35.41 -2.49
N ALA A 418 -2.83 34.25 -3.16
CA ALA A 418 -1.58 33.50 -3.35
C ALA A 418 -0.49 34.34 -4.06
N ALA A 419 -0.87 35.32 -4.88
CA ALA A 419 0.08 36.26 -5.51
C ALA A 419 0.88 37.08 -4.48
N PHE A 420 0.37 37.22 -3.25
CA PHE A 420 1.01 37.94 -2.16
C PHE A 420 1.66 37.02 -1.11
N ALA A 421 1.67 35.70 -1.33
CA ALA A 421 2.15 34.70 -0.38
C ALA A 421 3.54 35.00 0.21
N ASN A 422 4.43 35.55 -0.63
CA ASN A 422 5.82 35.91 -0.30
C ASN A 422 6.02 37.42 -0.07
N SER A 423 4.94 38.18 0.15
CA SER A 423 5.03 39.63 0.36
C SER A 423 5.50 39.98 1.78
N PRO A 424 6.18 41.12 2.00
CA PRO A 424 6.59 41.56 3.33
C PRO A 424 5.44 41.66 4.34
N ALA A 425 4.22 41.97 3.89
CA ALA A 425 3.05 42.05 4.74
C ALA A 425 2.64 40.68 5.30
N PHE A 426 2.59 39.65 4.44
CA PHE A 426 2.26 38.29 4.87
C PHE A 426 3.37 37.70 5.74
N GLU A 427 4.64 38.02 5.45
CA GLU A 427 5.76 37.66 6.29
C GLU A 427 5.68 38.29 7.69
N ALA A 428 5.27 39.56 7.79
CA ALA A 428 5.06 40.20 9.08
C ALA A 428 3.94 39.52 9.90
N VAL A 429 2.86 39.08 9.24
CA VAL A 429 1.79 38.31 9.89
C VAL A 429 2.31 36.96 10.39
N ARG A 430 3.02 36.19 9.56
CA ARG A 430 3.64 34.90 9.97
C ARG A 430 4.62 35.09 11.14
N MET A 431 5.40 36.16 11.13
CA MET A 431 6.32 36.48 12.24
C MET A 431 5.56 36.79 13.52
N ALA A 432 4.46 37.55 13.42
CA ALA A 432 3.61 37.83 14.57
C ALA A 432 2.99 36.54 15.14
N GLU A 433 2.48 35.65 14.28
CA GLU A 433 1.90 34.36 14.68
C GLU A 433 2.94 33.43 15.33
N SER A 434 4.17 33.39 14.83
CA SER A 434 5.24 32.54 15.39
C SER A 434 5.82 33.06 16.70
N SER A 435 5.86 34.39 16.89
CA SER A 435 6.55 35.01 18.04
C SER A 435 5.62 35.41 19.19
N PHE A 436 4.34 35.70 18.93
CA PHE A 436 3.40 36.19 19.94
C PHE A 436 2.30 35.18 20.25
N PRO A 437 2.34 34.51 21.41
CA PRO A 437 1.39 33.46 21.78
C PRO A 437 -0.03 33.95 22.08
N VAL A 438 -0.29 35.26 22.06
CA VAL A 438 -1.61 35.85 22.36
C VAL A 438 -2.65 35.58 21.26
N ILE A 439 -2.21 35.22 20.05
CA ILE A 439 -3.09 34.89 18.92
C ILE A 439 -3.20 33.35 18.83
N GLU A 440 -4.27 32.78 19.38
CA GLU A 440 -4.68 31.39 19.20
C GLU A 440 -5.88 31.32 18.26
N THR A 441 -5.59 31.38 16.95
CA THR A 441 -6.60 31.17 15.91
C THR A 441 -6.82 29.67 15.69
N PRO A 442 -8.03 29.26 15.24
CA PRO A 442 -8.25 27.90 14.73
C PRO A 442 -7.22 27.47 13.69
N GLY A 443 -6.93 26.17 13.63
CA GLY A 443 -5.96 25.60 12.71
C GLY A 443 -4.97 24.67 13.40
N VAL A 444 -3.76 24.59 12.86
CA VAL A 444 -2.72 23.69 13.34
C VAL A 444 -1.52 24.50 13.81
N VAL A 445 -0.96 24.10 14.95
CA VAL A 445 0.31 24.61 15.46
C VAL A 445 1.27 23.47 15.77
N ASP A 446 2.53 23.69 15.41
CA ASP A 446 3.66 22.91 15.88
C ASP A 446 4.50 23.80 16.80
N ARG A 447 4.55 23.45 18.09
CA ARG A 447 5.28 24.22 19.10
C ARG A 447 6.77 23.90 19.15
N HIS A 448 7.18 22.80 18.53
CA HIS A 448 8.54 22.25 18.62
C HIS A 448 9.06 21.88 17.22
N PRO A 449 8.97 22.76 16.20
CA PRO A 449 9.29 22.36 14.85
C PRO A 449 10.77 22.00 14.72
N LEU A 450 11.06 20.96 13.95
CA LEU A 450 12.43 20.50 13.72
C LEU A 450 13.16 21.42 12.74
N VAL A 451 14.45 21.65 13.00
CA VAL A 451 15.31 22.49 12.15
C VAL A 451 15.64 21.81 10.82
N GLU A 452 15.87 20.50 10.84
CA GLU A 452 16.24 19.69 9.68
C GLU A 452 15.28 18.49 9.52
N PRO A 453 15.08 17.97 8.30
CA PRO A 453 14.28 16.77 8.07
C PRO A 453 14.98 15.52 8.63
N ASN A 454 14.19 14.59 9.17
CA ASN A 454 14.69 13.31 9.70
C ASN A 454 14.88 12.23 8.63
N HIS A 455 14.58 12.52 7.36
CA HIS A 455 14.53 11.53 6.29
C HIS A 455 15.37 11.98 5.09
N ASP A 456 16.04 11.03 4.42
CA ASP A 456 16.68 11.27 3.14
C ASP A 456 15.65 11.30 2.00
N TRP A 457 14.94 12.41 1.91
CA TRP A 457 13.92 12.63 0.88
C TRP A 457 14.52 12.84 -0.52
N ARG A 458 15.83 13.10 -0.64
CA ARG A 458 16.50 13.30 -1.93
C ARG A 458 16.62 12.00 -2.73
N ALA A 459 16.52 10.85 -2.07
CA ALA A 459 16.37 9.55 -2.74
C ALA A 459 15.17 9.50 -3.71
N TYR A 460 14.20 10.42 -3.57
CA TYR A 460 13.03 10.54 -4.44
C TYR A 460 13.13 11.68 -5.47
N GLU A 461 14.26 12.38 -5.56
CA GLU A 461 14.52 13.33 -6.64
C GLU A 461 14.95 12.62 -7.93
N PRO A 462 14.58 13.14 -9.11
CA PRO A 462 15.14 12.65 -10.36
C PRO A 462 16.66 12.83 -10.34
N THR A 463 17.41 11.73 -10.41
CA THR A 463 18.81 11.80 -10.81
C THR A 463 18.82 12.36 -12.23
N GLY A 464 19.36 13.56 -12.42
CA GLY A 464 19.33 14.26 -13.69
C GLY A 464 19.68 13.33 -14.85
N SER A 465 18.91 13.41 -15.93
CA SER A 465 19.25 12.78 -17.20
C SER A 465 20.71 13.09 -17.50
N GLY A 466 21.54 12.06 -17.51
CA GLY A 466 22.87 12.14 -18.07
C GLY A 466 22.73 12.62 -19.49
N THR A 467 22.97 13.91 -19.70
CA THR A 467 23.28 14.41 -21.02
C THR A 467 24.53 13.66 -21.42
N SER A 468 24.39 12.77 -22.41
CA SER A 468 25.50 12.27 -23.19
C SER A 468 26.12 13.46 -23.92
N GLY A 469 26.95 14.21 -23.18
CA GLY A 469 27.90 15.13 -23.75
C GLY A 469 28.90 14.32 -24.55
N SER A 470 28.76 14.37 -25.87
CA SER A 470 29.77 13.96 -26.82
C SER A 470 31.15 14.52 -26.42
N ASP A 471 32.07 13.60 -26.17
CA ASP A 471 33.46 13.62 -26.65
C ASP A 471 34.17 14.99 -26.69
N THR A 472 35.01 15.25 -25.69
CA THR A 472 36.37 15.76 -25.93
C THR A 472 37.31 15.29 -24.81
N GLY A 473 38.06 14.24 -25.12
CA GLY A 473 39.45 13.95 -24.75
C GLY A 473 40.02 14.35 -23.37
N GLY A 474 40.60 13.36 -22.69
CA GLY A 474 41.84 13.58 -21.92
C GLY A 474 41.95 12.82 -20.60
N GLU A 475 42.78 11.77 -20.62
CA GLU A 475 43.57 11.23 -19.50
C GLU A 475 42.82 10.59 -18.31
N ALA A 476 42.70 9.26 -18.29
CA ALA A 476 43.70 8.30 -17.82
C ALA A 476 43.60 7.98 -16.31
N THR A 477 42.96 6.84 -16.02
CA THR A 477 43.38 5.81 -15.05
C THR A 477 43.80 6.24 -13.64
N ARG A 478 43.02 5.82 -12.63
CA ARG A 478 43.43 4.74 -11.69
C ARG A 478 42.29 4.32 -10.76
N ALA A 479 41.84 3.09 -10.95
CA ALA A 479 41.24 2.29 -9.89
C ALA A 479 42.35 1.48 -9.19
N ALA A 480 42.32 1.46 -7.85
CA ALA A 480 42.72 0.35 -6.98
C ALA A 480 42.60 0.86 -5.53
N ASN A 481 41.61 0.41 -4.76
CA ASN A 481 41.59 -0.83 -3.98
C ASN A 481 42.48 -0.78 -2.72
N ARG A 482 41.80 -0.95 -1.58
CA ARG A 482 42.21 -1.40 -0.24
C ARG A 482 43.70 -1.59 0.06
N THR A 483 44.11 -1.12 1.24
CA THR A 483 44.55 -2.00 2.36
C THR A 483 44.50 -1.21 3.67
N ALA A 484 43.90 -1.84 4.69
CA ALA A 484 44.27 -1.60 6.07
C ALA A 484 45.68 -2.17 6.28
N ASP A 485 46.51 -1.49 7.06
CA ASP A 485 47.17 -2.14 8.20
C ASP A 485 47.83 -1.10 9.11
N THR A 486 47.78 -1.49 10.37
CA THR A 486 48.31 -1.00 11.64
C THR A 486 49.78 -0.56 11.69
N GLU A 487 50.03 0.28 12.70
CA GLU A 487 51.17 0.29 13.65
C GLU A 487 52.14 1.49 13.68
N ASP A 488 52.27 1.97 14.93
CA ASP A 488 53.36 2.64 15.65
C ASP A 488 53.76 4.11 15.43
N THR A 489 53.29 4.91 16.41
CA THR A 489 53.96 5.94 17.25
C THR A 489 55.51 5.90 17.30
N PRO A 490 56.21 7.00 17.65
CA PRO A 490 55.94 7.90 18.80
C PRO A 490 55.42 9.30 18.47
#